data_AF-A0A4Q2Y9E4-F1
#
_entry.id   AF-A0A4Q2Y9E4-F1
#
_cell.length_a   1.000
_cell.length_b   1.000
_cell.length_c   1.000
_cell.angle_alpha   90.00
_cell.angle_beta   90.00
_cell.angle_gamma   90.00
#
_symmetry.space_group_name_H-M   'P 1'
#
loop_
_entity.id
_entity.type
_entity.pdbx_description
1 polymer ?
#
loop_
_entity_poly.entity_id
_entity_poly.type
_entity_poly.pdbx_seq_one_letter_code
_entity_poly.pdbx_strand_id
1 'polypeptide(L)'
;MDNPSTNPQDPAGQPVDPWAEPDTAGHAMHAIPGSPVIADRPSLWQRMGGGSLSISVVLHTVLILLALIWYIGSNVTPPPEQVDFLPGGGGGGKGSAEKLATKKRQAVSMATPKVRIASTAASSIALPDIQTSISTLSALSQNTTMGGGLGGGSDGLNGSGSGGMRGNGRGTGMGPGSGAGFVSVPMLFGNKIDAKRLAVVLDMSGSMYAFMPLVIKEVDKVAAGSTIVLHYGCGLGTEEDNRIRIEETAGGDFEKSRIYVNLKESQTVGMTPDERSKLLDMVKKRAKTYFVPSDTVGTTWAALMAERVKDVDAVYWFSDFADPITDERIKDVARKLKARRQKLYIQPSNPEWRIAGNAMAANVAKLKEEIVVPSGGKVIDVDLKKQSEEAKSDQKPGDSSMK
;
A
#
# COMPACT_ATOMS: atom_id res chain seq x y z
N MET A 1 83.24 38.63 57.66
CA MET A 1 83.70 38.02 56.41
C MET A 1 82.47 37.74 55.57
N ASP A 2 82.23 38.63 54.61
CA ASP A 2 81.85 38.41 53.21
C ASP A 2 80.63 37.53 52.83
N ASN A 3 79.59 38.27 52.40
CA ASN A 3 78.80 38.18 51.15
C ASN A 3 77.84 36.99 50.83
N PRO A 4 76.78 37.24 50.01
CA PRO A 4 75.47 36.58 50.08
C PRO A 4 75.09 35.69 48.87
N SER A 5 73.98 34.96 49.05
CA SER A 5 72.88 34.60 48.11
C SER A 5 73.11 34.72 46.60
N THR A 6 72.78 33.65 45.85
CA THR A 6 71.69 33.67 44.83
C THR A 6 71.25 32.26 44.39
N ASN A 7 69.95 32.16 44.15
CA ASN A 7 69.13 31.06 43.59
C ASN A 7 69.46 30.78 42.10
N PRO A 8 68.97 29.68 41.50
CA PRO A 8 67.74 29.82 40.70
C PRO A 8 66.70 28.66 40.81
N GLN A 9 65.46 29.05 40.44
CA GLN A 9 64.16 28.36 40.32
C GLN A 9 64.20 26.97 39.64
N ASP A 10 63.23 26.06 39.78
CA ASP A 10 61.85 26.12 39.23
C ASP A 10 61.04 24.81 39.57
N PRO A 11 59.79 24.52 39.10
CA PRO A 11 58.53 24.78 39.82
C PRO A 11 57.62 23.53 40.05
N ALA A 12 56.42 23.83 40.54
CA ALA A 12 55.37 23.00 41.13
C ALA A 12 54.64 21.97 40.22
N GLY A 13 54.31 20.82 40.83
CA GLY A 13 52.99 20.16 40.93
C GLY A 13 52.06 19.97 39.71
N GLN A 14 51.65 18.71 39.49
CA GLN A 14 50.24 18.34 39.22
C GLN A 14 49.89 16.95 39.83
N PRO A 15 48.62 16.71 40.23
CA PRO A 15 48.18 15.52 40.95
C PRO A 15 47.64 14.39 40.04
N VAL A 16 47.63 13.19 40.63
CA VAL A 16 47.26 11.87 40.09
C VAL A 16 45.76 11.70 39.77
N ASP A 17 45.45 10.94 38.71
CA ASP A 17 44.09 10.51 38.33
C ASP A 17 43.77 9.10 38.92
N PRO A 18 42.58 8.86 39.51
CA PRO A 18 42.32 7.72 40.40
C PRO A 18 41.69 6.47 39.74
N TRP A 19 41.98 6.17 38.48
CA TRP A 19 41.32 5.06 37.75
C TRP A 19 42.23 4.07 37.02
N ALA A 20 43.43 3.81 37.55
CA ALA A 20 44.27 2.72 37.05
C ALA A 20 44.37 1.59 38.08
N GLU A 21 43.53 0.56 37.94
CA GLU A 21 43.73 -0.78 38.52
C GLU A 21 43.96 -1.80 37.38
N PRO A 22 44.43 -3.04 37.65
CA PRO A 22 45.75 -3.36 38.17
C PRO A 22 46.43 -4.48 37.34
N ASP A 23 47.75 -4.42 37.22
CA ASP A 23 48.55 -5.45 36.56
C ASP A 23 48.54 -6.75 37.38
N THR A 24 47.73 -7.72 36.97
CA THR A 24 47.80 -9.08 37.53
C THR A 24 49.12 -9.74 37.13
N ALA A 25 49.97 -9.90 38.14
CA ALA A 25 51.14 -10.75 38.12
C ALA A 25 50.78 -12.21 37.75
N GLY A 26 51.38 -12.72 36.67
CA GLY A 26 51.44 -14.14 36.33
C GLY A 26 52.88 -14.64 36.49
N HIS A 27 53.07 -15.46 37.52
CA HIS A 27 54.29 -16.07 38.04
C HIS A 27 55.43 -16.37 37.05
N ALA A 28 56.61 -15.81 37.34
CA ALA A 28 57.89 -16.30 36.86
C ALA A 28 58.15 -17.71 37.44
N MET A 29 57.93 -18.74 36.62
CA MET A 29 58.40 -20.09 36.91
C MET A 29 59.91 -20.16 36.69
N HIS A 30 60.64 -20.49 37.76
CA HIS A 30 62.02 -20.92 37.72
C HIS A 30 62.16 -22.09 36.71
N ALA A 31 62.81 -21.83 35.58
CA ALA A 31 63.11 -22.85 34.59
C ALA A 31 64.23 -23.77 35.11
N ILE A 32 63.91 -25.07 35.24
CA ILE A 32 64.88 -26.14 35.37
C ILE A 32 65.56 -26.32 34.00
N PRO A 33 66.90 -26.23 33.87
CA PRO A 33 67.56 -26.43 32.59
C PRO A 33 67.60 -27.93 32.27
N GLY A 34 66.92 -28.36 31.21
CA GLY A 34 67.15 -29.70 30.64
C GLY A 34 65.98 -30.45 30.01
N SER A 35 64.75 -29.91 30.01
CA SER A 35 63.66 -30.55 29.26
C SER A 35 63.54 -29.92 27.87
N PRO A 36 63.65 -30.68 26.75
CA PRO A 36 63.39 -30.13 25.43
C PRO A 36 61.91 -29.76 25.34
N VAL A 37 61.61 -28.47 25.39
CA VAL A 37 60.31 -27.94 24.98
C VAL A 37 60.21 -28.20 23.48
N ILE A 38 59.50 -29.26 23.08
CA ILE A 38 59.10 -29.44 21.69
C ILE A 38 58.17 -28.25 21.38
N ALA A 39 58.69 -27.26 20.68
CA ALA A 39 57.90 -26.15 20.20
C ALA A 39 56.92 -26.71 19.15
N ASP A 40 55.66 -26.89 19.55
CA ASP A 40 54.58 -27.21 18.62
C ASP A 40 54.46 -26.07 17.61
N ARG A 41 54.92 -26.33 16.40
CA ARG A 41 54.77 -25.38 15.30
C ARG A 41 53.27 -25.26 15.02
N PRO A 42 52.69 -24.04 15.07
CA PRO A 42 51.28 -23.87 14.77
C PRO A 42 51.03 -24.38 13.35
N SER A 43 50.00 -25.23 13.23
CA SER A 43 49.60 -25.82 11.96
C SER A 43 49.43 -24.71 10.91
N LEU A 44 49.84 -24.97 9.67
CA LEU A 44 49.63 -24.06 8.53
C LEU A 44 48.18 -23.56 8.46
N TRP A 45 47.22 -24.40 8.88
CA TRP A 45 45.80 -24.08 9.00
C TRP A 45 45.50 -22.97 10.03
N GLN A 46 46.18 -22.97 11.18
CA GLN A 46 46.03 -21.93 12.20
C GLN A 46 46.66 -20.61 11.75
N ARG A 47 47.79 -20.66 11.02
CA ARG A 47 48.45 -19.46 10.47
C ARG A 47 47.62 -18.78 9.37
N MET A 48 46.80 -19.55 8.64
CA MET A 48 45.87 -19.05 7.62
C MET A 48 44.53 -18.57 8.19
N GLY A 49 44.35 -18.51 9.51
CA GLY A 49 43.07 -18.11 10.11
C GLY A 49 41.98 -19.18 10.01
N GLY A 50 42.34 -20.45 9.82
CA GLY A 50 41.39 -21.56 9.68
C GLY A 50 40.46 -21.75 10.89
N GLY A 51 40.79 -21.18 12.05
CA GLY A 51 39.87 -21.12 13.20
C GLY A 51 38.62 -20.27 12.94
N SER A 52 38.78 -19.05 12.45
CA SER A 52 37.65 -18.16 12.16
C SER A 52 36.86 -18.62 10.93
N LEU A 53 37.54 -19.24 9.96
CA LEU A 53 36.89 -19.88 8.81
C LEU A 53 35.98 -21.03 9.26
N SER A 54 36.48 -21.96 10.09
CA SER A 54 35.67 -23.07 10.60
C SER A 54 34.48 -22.58 11.42
N ILE A 55 34.65 -21.57 12.27
CA ILE A 55 33.55 -20.98 13.05
C ILE A 55 32.50 -20.34 12.13
N SER A 56 32.94 -19.61 11.11
CA SER A 56 32.03 -18.99 10.14
C SER A 56 31.23 -20.03 9.36
N VAL A 57 31.88 -21.11 8.89
CA VAL A 57 31.20 -22.20 8.17
C VAL A 57 30.17 -22.88 9.07
N VAL A 58 30.52 -23.20 10.32
CA VAL A 58 29.57 -23.80 11.27
C VAL A 58 28.36 -22.88 11.51
N LEU A 59 28.58 -21.59 11.74
CA LEU A 59 27.50 -20.61 11.97
C LEU A 59 26.55 -20.53 10.78
N HIS A 60 27.08 -20.45 9.56
CA HIS A 60 26.26 -20.42 8.35
C HIS A 60 25.48 -21.73 8.16
N THR A 61 26.11 -22.89 8.44
CA THR A 61 25.45 -24.19 8.32
C THR A 61 24.25 -24.29 9.28
N VAL A 62 24.40 -23.81 10.51
CA VAL A 62 23.31 -23.75 11.50
C VAL A 62 22.18 -22.84 11.03
N LEU A 63 22.49 -21.64 10.52
CA LEU A 63 21.48 -20.71 10.01
C LEU A 63 20.71 -21.28 8.81
N ILE A 64 21.39 -21.99 7.91
CA ILE A 64 20.77 -22.65 6.76
C ILE A 64 19.84 -23.78 7.22
N LEU A 65 20.24 -24.59 8.20
CA LEU A 65 19.40 -25.65 8.74
C LEU A 65 18.14 -25.09 9.42
N LEU A 66 18.28 -24.03 10.22
CA LEU A 66 17.13 -23.36 10.84
C LEU A 66 16.17 -22.77 9.80
N ALA A 67 16.70 -22.14 8.75
CA ALA A 67 15.90 -21.62 7.64
C ALA A 67 15.16 -22.74 6.88
N LEU A 68 15.80 -23.88 6.66
CA LEU A 68 15.20 -25.03 5.99
C LEU A 68 14.08 -25.67 6.83
N ILE A 69 14.30 -25.84 8.14
CA ILE A 69 13.28 -26.35 9.07
C ILE A 69 12.07 -25.42 9.11
N TRP A 70 12.31 -24.10 9.20
CA TRP A 70 11.25 -23.10 9.16
C TRP A 70 10.49 -23.10 7.83
N TYR A 71 11.21 -23.25 6.71
CA TYR A 71 10.60 -23.32 5.39
C TYR A 71 9.72 -24.56 5.22
N ILE A 72 10.19 -25.74 5.63
CA ILE A 72 9.39 -26.97 5.55
C ILE A 72 8.20 -26.88 6.51
N GLY A 73 8.40 -26.41 7.74
CA GLY A 73 7.31 -26.25 8.72
C GLY A 73 6.23 -25.25 8.30
N SER A 74 6.57 -24.23 7.50
CA SER A 74 5.63 -23.23 6.99
C SER A 74 4.97 -23.60 5.65
N ASN A 75 5.57 -24.50 4.86
CA ASN A 75 5.11 -24.82 3.51
C ASN A 75 4.54 -26.24 3.36
N VAL A 76 4.52 -27.06 4.42
CA VAL A 76 3.73 -28.29 4.42
C VAL A 76 2.26 -27.94 4.65
N THR A 77 1.52 -27.81 3.56
CA THR A 77 0.06 -27.88 3.59
C THR A 77 -0.35 -29.26 4.10
N PRO A 78 -1.16 -29.37 5.18
CA PRO A 78 -1.72 -30.66 5.54
C PRO A 78 -2.51 -31.22 4.34
N PRO A 79 -2.54 -32.55 4.13
CA PRO A 79 -3.42 -33.16 3.14
C PRO A 79 -4.83 -32.60 3.32
N PRO A 80 -5.58 -32.32 2.24
CA PRO A 80 -6.96 -31.89 2.38
C PRO A 80 -7.69 -32.93 3.23
N GLU A 81 -8.06 -32.52 4.43
CA GLU A 81 -8.94 -33.29 5.30
C GLU A 81 -10.17 -33.62 4.44
N GLN A 82 -10.38 -34.91 4.20
CA GLN A 82 -11.60 -35.35 3.54
C GLN A 82 -12.72 -35.02 4.51
N VAL A 83 -13.37 -33.88 4.26
CA VAL A 83 -14.60 -33.46 4.91
C VAL A 83 -15.65 -34.52 4.59
N ASP A 84 -15.78 -35.49 5.49
CA ASP A 84 -16.94 -36.37 5.57
C ASP A 84 -18.13 -35.45 5.84
N PHE A 85 -18.90 -35.16 4.78
CA PHE A 85 -20.03 -34.25 4.81
C PHE A 85 -21.20 -34.88 5.56
N LEU A 86 -21.03 -35.07 6.87
CA LEU A 86 -22.14 -35.02 7.79
C LEU A 86 -22.47 -33.53 8.01
N PRO A 87 -23.64 -33.05 7.58
CA PRO A 87 -24.11 -31.76 8.04
C PRO A 87 -24.32 -31.87 9.55
N GLY A 88 -23.42 -31.25 10.30
CA GLY A 88 -23.64 -30.87 11.69
C GLY A 88 -24.80 -29.88 11.77
N GLY A 89 -26.03 -30.42 11.71
CA GLY A 89 -27.22 -29.79 12.22
C GLY A 89 -27.42 -30.31 13.64
N GLY A 90 -27.24 -29.42 14.62
CA GLY A 90 -27.52 -29.73 16.01
C GLY A 90 -28.94 -30.26 16.21
N GLY A 91 -29.03 -31.24 17.10
CA GLY A 91 -30.17 -31.52 17.98
C GLY A 91 -31.57 -31.55 17.37
N GLY A 92 -32.13 -32.76 17.27
CA GLY A 92 -33.58 -32.94 17.40
C GLY A 92 -34.25 -33.66 16.23
N GLY A 93 -34.49 -34.96 16.43
CA GLY A 93 -35.79 -35.59 16.21
C GLY A 93 -36.50 -35.42 14.86
N LYS A 94 -36.56 -36.56 14.14
CA LYS A 94 -37.68 -37.05 13.31
C LYS A 94 -38.25 -36.10 12.23
N GLY A 95 -38.06 -36.47 10.96
CA GLY A 95 -38.99 -36.07 9.89
C GLY A 95 -38.34 -35.80 8.53
N SER A 96 -37.76 -36.81 7.89
CA SER A 96 -37.11 -36.69 6.58
C SER A 96 -37.70 -37.65 5.54
N ALA A 97 -38.99 -37.49 5.24
CA ALA A 97 -39.59 -38.00 4.00
C ALA A 97 -40.45 -36.92 3.30
N GLU A 98 -41.08 -36.03 4.07
CA GLU A 98 -42.03 -35.05 3.53
C GLU A 98 -41.37 -33.78 2.96
N LYS A 99 -40.16 -33.44 3.41
CA LYS A 99 -39.40 -32.27 2.91
C LYS A 99 -38.63 -32.53 1.60
N LEU A 100 -38.46 -33.80 1.19
CA LEU A 100 -37.90 -34.13 -0.13
C LEU A 100 -38.98 -34.00 -1.23
N ALA A 101 -40.24 -34.31 -0.92
CA ALA A 101 -41.35 -34.20 -1.87
C ALA A 101 -41.69 -32.75 -2.24
N THR A 102 -41.57 -31.83 -1.28
CA THR A 102 -41.82 -30.39 -1.48
C THR A 102 -40.70 -29.71 -2.29
N LYS A 103 -39.43 -30.09 -2.09
CA LYS A 103 -38.31 -29.59 -2.92
C LYS A 103 -38.33 -30.13 -4.36
N LYS A 104 -38.78 -31.37 -4.59
CA LYS A 104 -38.93 -31.91 -5.96
C LYS A 104 -40.06 -31.20 -6.72
N ARG A 105 -41.11 -30.71 -6.03
CA ARG A 105 -42.17 -29.90 -6.63
C ARG A 105 -41.72 -28.48 -6.97
N GLN A 106 -40.89 -27.85 -6.15
CA GLN A 106 -40.36 -26.50 -6.42
C GLN A 106 -39.27 -26.47 -7.51
N ALA A 107 -38.52 -27.56 -7.71
CA ALA A 107 -37.57 -27.67 -8.82
C ALA A 107 -38.27 -27.86 -10.19
N VAL A 108 -39.52 -28.34 -10.21
CA VAL A 108 -40.32 -28.50 -11.44
C VAL A 108 -41.05 -27.21 -11.82
N SER A 109 -41.27 -26.28 -10.89
CA SER A 109 -41.90 -24.97 -11.17
C SER A 109 -40.92 -23.89 -11.67
N MET A 110 -39.64 -24.21 -11.83
CA MET A 110 -38.61 -23.33 -12.40
C MET A 110 -38.09 -23.85 -13.76
N ALA A 111 -38.91 -24.63 -14.47
CA ALA A 111 -38.67 -24.93 -15.87
C ALA A 111 -39.03 -23.69 -16.70
N THR A 112 -38.00 -23.00 -17.21
CA THR A 112 -38.11 -21.93 -18.20
C THR A 112 -38.98 -22.36 -19.39
N PRO A 113 -39.91 -21.52 -19.88
CA PRO A 113 -40.75 -21.89 -21.03
C PRO A 113 -39.90 -22.00 -22.29
N LYS A 114 -39.77 -23.20 -22.84
CA LYS A 114 -39.23 -23.42 -24.19
C LYS A 114 -40.29 -22.96 -25.19
N VAL A 115 -40.10 -21.79 -25.80
CA VAL A 115 -40.90 -21.35 -26.94
C VAL A 115 -40.57 -22.26 -28.12
N ARG A 116 -41.56 -23.07 -28.57
CA ARG A 116 -41.47 -23.81 -29.82
C ARG A 116 -41.85 -22.88 -30.96
N ILE A 117 -40.93 -22.64 -31.89
CA ILE A 117 -41.27 -22.06 -33.19
C ILE A 117 -41.70 -23.23 -34.08
N ALA A 118 -43.00 -23.38 -34.32
CA ALA A 118 -43.54 -24.31 -35.30
C ALA A 118 -43.58 -23.61 -36.66
N SER A 119 -42.80 -24.11 -37.62
CA SER A 119 -42.94 -23.73 -39.03
C SER A 119 -44.01 -24.62 -39.69
N THR A 120 -45.13 -24.03 -40.07
CA THR A 120 -46.09 -24.64 -40.99
C THR A 120 -45.91 -24.01 -42.36
N ALA A 121 -44.91 -24.46 -43.12
CA ALA A 121 -44.86 -24.46 -44.59
C ALA A 121 -43.49 -24.94 -45.08
N ALA A 122 -43.48 -25.75 -46.14
CA ALA A 122 -42.31 -26.30 -46.77
C ALA A 122 -41.70 -25.30 -47.77
N SER A 123 -40.43 -24.91 -47.60
CA SER A 123 -39.40 -24.78 -48.66
C SER A 123 -38.22 -23.88 -48.25
N SER A 124 -37.00 -24.35 -48.57
CA SER A 124 -35.69 -23.67 -48.60
C SER A 124 -35.19 -22.97 -47.33
N ILE A 125 -34.30 -23.66 -46.60
CA ILE A 125 -33.33 -23.08 -45.67
C ILE A 125 -32.41 -22.13 -46.44
N ALA A 126 -32.55 -20.83 -46.17
CA ALA A 126 -31.50 -19.86 -46.41
C ALA A 126 -30.84 -19.58 -45.04
N LEU A 127 -29.54 -19.83 -44.95
CA LEU A 127 -28.73 -19.39 -43.81
C LEU A 127 -28.63 -17.86 -43.88
N PRO A 128 -28.98 -17.10 -42.83
CA PRO A 128 -28.61 -15.69 -42.76
C PRO A 128 -27.10 -15.59 -42.52
N ASP A 129 -26.40 -14.97 -43.47
CA ASP A 129 -25.00 -14.56 -43.33
C ASP A 129 -24.81 -13.76 -42.04
N ILE A 130 -23.90 -14.22 -41.18
CA ILE A 130 -23.49 -13.48 -39.98
C ILE A 130 -22.54 -12.38 -40.43
N GLN A 131 -23.08 -11.30 -40.97
CA GLN A 131 -22.38 -10.03 -41.01
C GLN A 131 -22.47 -9.39 -39.63
N THR A 132 -21.31 -9.40 -38.96
CA THR A 132 -21.00 -8.70 -37.73
C THR A 132 -21.42 -7.23 -37.75
N SER A 133 -22.34 -6.84 -36.87
CA SER A 133 -22.53 -5.43 -36.49
C SER A 133 -22.46 -5.27 -34.98
N ILE A 134 -21.43 -4.54 -34.54
CA ILE A 134 -21.03 -4.14 -33.17
C ILE A 134 -22.08 -3.20 -32.51
N SER A 135 -23.35 -3.33 -32.86
CA SER A 135 -24.41 -2.39 -32.45
C SER A 135 -25.36 -2.99 -31.41
N THR A 136 -25.31 -4.31 -31.16
CA THR A 136 -26.18 -4.99 -30.18
C THR A 136 -25.53 -5.23 -28.80
N LEU A 137 -24.22 -5.02 -28.64
CA LEU A 137 -23.58 -5.02 -27.32
C LEU A 137 -23.77 -3.71 -26.55
N SER A 138 -24.01 -2.59 -27.25
CA SER A 138 -24.29 -1.29 -26.62
C SER A 138 -25.71 -1.17 -26.06
N ALA A 139 -26.66 -1.98 -26.53
CA ALA A 139 -28.04 -1.98 -26.03
C ALA A 139 -28.22 -2.77 -24.72
N LEU A 140 -27.27 -3.65 -24.36
CA LEU A 140 -27.30 -4.36 -23.07
C LEU A 140 -26.63 -3.54 -21.95
N SER A 141 -25.76 -2.59 -22.30
CA SER A 141 -25.13 -1.65 -21.37
C SER A 141 -26.01 -0.43 -21.04
N GLN A 142 -27.01 -0.13 -21.87
CA GLN A 142 -27.90 1.04 -21.71
C GLN A 142 -29.16 0.77 -20.88
N ASN A 143 -29.44 -0.47 -20.47
CA ASN A 143 -30.62 -0.82 -19.65
C ASN A 143 -30.33 -0.92 -18.14
N THR A 144 -29.16 -0.48 -17.68
CA THR A 144 -28.78 -0.46 -16.24
C THR A 144 -28.46 0.93 -15.71
N THR A 145 -28.69 1.96 -16.52
CA THR A 145 -28.56 3.37 -16.15
C THR A 145 -29.69 4.09 -16.85
N MET A 146 -30.83 4.25 -16.17
CA MET A 146 -31.88 5.29 -16.32
C MET A 146 -33.23 4.76 -15.79
N GLY A 147 -33.76 5.38 -14.73
CA GLY A 147 -35.20 5.40 -14.39
C GLY A 147 -35.82 4.07 -13.93
N GLY A 148 -36.37 3.95 -12.73
CA GLY A 148 -37.37 4.87 -12.22
C GLY A 148 -38.73 4.61 -12.88
N GLY A 149 -39.51 3.71 -12.28
CA GLY A 149 -40.98 3.76 -12.19
C GLY A 149 -41.80 3.93 -13.47
N LEU A 150 -42.32 2.82 -13.98
CA LEU A 150 -43.67 2.77 -14.56
C LEU A 150 -44.58 2.08 -13.53
N GLY A 151 -45.36 2.88 -12.80
CA GLY A 151 -46.33 2.42 -11.82
C GLY A 151 -47.05 3.61 -11.20
N GLY A 152 -48.19 3.97 -11.79
CA GLY A 152 -49.08 5.00 -11.28
C GLY A 152 -49.89 4.58 -10.05
N GLY A 153 -50.39 5.59 -9.33
CA GLY A 153 -51.25 5.50 -8.14
C GLY A 153 -50.78 6.51 -7.09
N SER A 154 -51.26 7.75 -7.13
CA SER A 154 -52.43 8.26 -6.38
C SER A 154 -52.27 8.22 -4.86
N ASP A 155 -52.44 9.40 -4.25
CA ASP A 155 -52.67 9.67 -2.82
C ASP A 155 -51.51 9.51 -1.83
N GLY A 156 -51.02 10.66 -1.36
CA GLY A 156 -51.25 11.00 0.04
C GLY A 156 -50.14 10.73 1.06
N LEU A 157 -49.83 11.83 1.77
CA LEU A 157 -49.69 11.92 3.23
C LEU A 157 -48.33 11.57 3.88
N ASN A 158 -47.82 12.61 4.54
CA ASN A 158 -47.13 12.59 5.84
C ASN A 158 -47.24 11.28 6.62
N GLY A 159 -46.10 10.75 7.05
CA GLY A 159 -46.02 9.65 8.01
C GLY A 159 -44.69 9.60 8.73
N SER A 160 -44.62 10.27 9.88
CA SER A 160 -43.68 9.92 10.95
C SER A 160 -43.88 8.46 11.33
N GLY A 161 -42.80 7.67 11.35
CA GLY A 161 -42.84 6.26 11.71
C GLY A 161 -41.54 5.81 12.36
N SER A 162 -41.48 5.88 13.69
CA SER A 162 -40.50 5.12 14.47
C SER A 162 -40.79 3.62 14.29
N GLY A 163 -39.83 2.89 13.74
CA GLY A 163 -39.89 1.43 13.62
C GLY A 163 -38.55 0.84 13.97
N GLY A 164 -38.39 0.43 15.24
CA GLY A 164 -37.19 -0.25 15.71
C GLY A 164 -36.97 -1.56 14.96
N MET A 165 -35.77 -1.73 14.42
CA MET A 165 -35.27 -3.03 13.98
C MET A 165 -33.98 -3.34 14.73
N ARG A 166 -34.16 -3.95 15.90
CA ARG A 166 -33.17 -4.83 16.51
C ARG A 166 -33.23 -6.15 15.73
N GLY A 167 -32.25 -6.40 14.87
CA GLY A 167 -32.11 -7.65 14.12
C GLY A 167 -30.63 -8.04 14.04
N ASN A 168 -30.31 -9.23 14.56
CA ASN A 168 -28.96 -9.79 14.52
C ASN A 168 -28.52 -10.07 13.07
N GLY A 169 -27.41 -9.44 12.66
CA GLY A 169 -26.37 -10.02 11.82
C GLY A 169 -26.78 -10.78 10.55
N ARG A 170 -27.13 -10.04 9.50
CA ARG A 170 -26.71 -10.23 8.08
C ARG A 170 -27.51 -9.25 7.23
N GLY A 171 -27.03 -8.00 7.19
CA GLY A 171 -27.54 -7.03 6.24
C GLY A 171 -27.07 -7.39 4.83
N THR A 172 -27.97 -7.87 3.98
CA THR A 172 -27.90 -7.64 2.54
C THR A 172 -28.15 -6.15 2.31
N GLY A 173 -27.16 -5.33 2.67
CA GLY A 173 -27.16 -3.91 2.36
C GLY A 173 -26.80 -3.75 0.89
N MET A 174 -27.78 -3.37 0.08
CA MET A 174 -27.56 -2.93 -1.30
C MET A 174 -26.98 -1.51 -1.25
N GLY A 175 -25.69 -1.40 -0.90
CA GLY A 175 -24.84 -0.27 -1.28
C GLY A 175 -24.07 -0.62 -2.57
N PRO A 176 -23.27 0.30 -3.14
CA PRO A 176 -22.43 0.02 -4.31
C PRO A 176 -21.22 -0.89 -3.96
N GLY A 177 -21.42 -1.82 -3.02
CA GLY A 177 -20.53 -2.94 -2.72
C GLY A 177 -21.00 -4.14 -3.52
N SER A 178 -20.09 -4.66 -4.32
CA SER A 178 -20.18 -5.90 -5.08
C SER A 178 -20.99 -6.99 -4.37
N GLY A 179 -22.07 -7.41 -5.03
CA GLY A 179 -22.76 -8.64 -4.70
C GLY A 179 -21.78 -9.82 -4.73
N ALA A 180 -21.96 -10.73 -3.77
CA ALA A 180 -21.15 -11.92 -3.60
C ALA A 180 -20.98 -12.66 -4.95
N GLY A 181 -19.76 -12.66 -5.48
CA GLY A 181 -19.37 -13.34 -6.72
C GLY A 181 -18.81 -12.45 -7.82
N PHE A 182 -18.90 -11.12 -7.72
CA PHE A 182 -18.29 -10.20 -8.69
C PHE A 182 -16.99 -9.60 -8.11
N VAL A 183 -15.83 -9.98 -8.66
CA VAL A 183 -14.57 -9.27 -8.39
C VAL A 183 -14.64 -7.96 -9.16
N SER A 184 -15.21 -6.92 -8.53
CA SER A 184 -15.17 -5.57 -9.05
C SER A 184 -13.71 -5.13 -9.09
N VAL A 185 -13.15 -5.00 -10.30
CA VAL A 185 -11.85 -4.38 -10.52
C VAL A 185 -11.90 -2.98 -9.88
N PRO A 186 -10.98 -2.63 -8.96
CA PRO A 186 -11.01 -1.34 -8.30
C PRO A 186 -10.99 -0.20 -9.32
N MET A 187 -11.96 0.70 -9.23
CA MET A 187 -12.09 1.87 -10.10
C MET A 187 -11.65 3.10 -9.32
N LEU A 188 -10.41 3.56 -9.53
CA LEU A 188 -9.96 4.80 -8.90
C LEU A 188 -10.34 5.97 -9.83
N PHE A 189 -11.25 6.83 -9.38
CA PHE A 189 -11.78 7.94 -10.19
C PHE A 189 -12.32 7.48 -11.55
N GLY A 190 -13.05 6.37 -11.58
CA GLY A 190 -13.60 5.80 -12.83
C GLY A 190 -12.59 5.10 -13.73
N ASN A 191 -11.30 5.07 -13.36
CA ASN A 191 -10.26 4.37 -14.10
C ASN A 191 -10.02 2.97 -13.54
N LYS A 192 -10.02 1.96 -14.42
CA LYS A 192 -9.73 0.56 -14.05
C LYS A 192 -8.29 0.40 -13.57
N ILE A 193 -8.11 0.03 -12.29
CA ILE A 193 -6.83 -0.42 -11.73
C ILE A 193 -6.84 -1.95 -11.72
N ASP A 194 -5.95 -2.56 -12.49
CA ASP A 194 -5.85 -4.02 -12.60
C ASP A 194 -4.92 -4.58 -11.51
N ALA A 195 -5.41 -4.54 -10.26
CA ALA A 195 -4.70 -4.98 -9.07
C ALA A 195 -5.67 -5.51 -8.00
N LYS A 196 -5.28 -6.54 -7.25
CA LYS A 196 -6.05 -7.01 -6.08
C LYS A 196 -5.60 -6.31 -4.80
N ARG A 197 -4.30 -5.98 -4.72
CA ARG A 197 -3.68 -5.26 -3.61
C ARG A 197 -3.04 -3.98 -4.12
N LEU A 198 -3.37 -2.87 -3.48
CA LEU A 198 -2.89 -1.54 -3.85
C LEU A 198 -2.08 -0.94 -2.69
N ALA A 199 -0.92 -0.37 -3.02
CA ALA A 199 -0.27 0.63 -2.19
C ALA A 199 -0.39 2.00 -2.85
N VAL A 200 -0.41 3.04 -2.05
CA VAL A 200 -0.59 4.42 -2.50
C VAL A 200 0.55 5.28 -1.97
N VAL A 201 1.20 6.03 -2.85
CA VAL A 201 2.23 7.02 -2.51
C VAL A 201 1.65 8.40 -2.80
N LEU A 202 1.59 9.24 -1.77
CA LEU A 202 1.00 10.58 -1.84
C LEU A 202 2.06 11.65 -1.62
N ASP A 203 2.06 12.62 -2.52
CA ASP A 203 2.82 13.85 -2.35
C ASP A 203 2.15 14.80 -1.36
N MET A 204 2.88 15.12 -0.30
CA MET A 204 2.49 16.03 0.77
C MET A 204 3.19 17.38 0.64
N SER A 205 3.30 17.88 -0.60
CA SER A 205 3.71 19.25 -0.89
C SER A 205 2.53 20.22 -0.80
N GLY A 206 2.84 21.52 -0.67
CA GLY A 206 1.82 22.56 -0.46
C GLY A 206 0.76 22.66 -1.56
N SER A 207 1.14 22.40 -2.81
CA SER A 207 0.25 22.36 -3.98
C SER A 207 -0.75 21.21 -3.95
N MET A 208 -0.48 20.18 -3.15
CA MET A 208 -1.19 18.90 -3.19
C MET A 208 -2.23 18.75 -2.09
N TYR A 209 -2.11 19.51 -1.00
CA TYR A 209 -2.97 19.37 0.19
C TYR A 209 -4.46 19.42 -0.11
N ALA A 210 -4.91 20.34 -0.97
CA ALA A 210 -6.32 20.50 -1.33
C ALA A 210 -6.95 19.24 -1.96
N PHE A 211 -6.12 18.40 -2.62
CA PHE A 211 -6.57 17.18 -3.28
C PHE A 211 -6.50 15.95 -2.36
N MET A 212 -5.69 15.98 -1.29
CA MET A 212 -5.46 14.82 -0.42
C MET A 212 -6.75 14.23 0.17
N PRO A 213 -7.70 15.02 0.73
CA PRO A 213 -8.92 14.45 1.29
C PRO A 213 -9.77 13.70 0.26
N LEU A 214 -9.78 14.17 -0.99
CA LEU A 214 -10.52 13.53 -2.09
C LEU A 214 -9.85 12.20 -2.48
N VAL A 215 -8.53 12.23 -2.67
CA VAL A 215 -7.75 11.04 -3.05
C VAL A 215 -7.80 9.97 -1.96
N ILE A 216 -7.63 10.33 -0.69
CA ILE A 216 -7.69 9.37 0.41
C ILE A 216 -9.08 8.74 0.51
N LYS A 217 -10.15 9.53 0.39
CA LYS A 217 -11.53 9.01 0.41
C LYS A 217 -11.82 8.07 -0.76
N GLU A 218 -11.35 8.39 -1.96
CA GLU A 218 -11.53 7.52 -3.12
C GLU A 218 -10.74 6.23 -2.96
N VAL A 219 -9.50 6.30 -2.47
CA VAL A 219 -8.70 5.11 -2.15
C VAL A 219 -9.39 4.24 -1.10
N ASP A 220 -9.96 4.83 -0.05
CA ASP A 220 -10.63 4.07 1.01
C ASP A 220 -11.95 3.43 0.53
N LYS A 221 -12.62 4.06 -0.44
CA LYS A 221 -13.80 3.48 -1.10
C LYS A 221 -13.46 2.29 -1.99
N VAL A 222 -12.33 2.37 -2.70
CA VAL A 222 -11.96 1.45 -3.78
C VAL A 222 -11.04 0.32 -3.30
N ALA A 223 -10.14 0.63 -2.36
CA ALA A 223 -9.11 -0.24 -1.82
C ALA A 223 -8.96 -0.01 -0.31
N ALA A 224 -10.04 -0.24 0.43
CA ALA A 224 -10.08 -0.12 1.88
C ALA A 224 -8.94 -0.92 2.54
N GLY A 225 -8.19 -0.28 3.45
CA GLY A 225 -7.07 -0.91 4.15
C GLY A 225 -5.78 -1.07 3.33
N SER A 226 -5.70 -0.39 2.17
CA SER A 226 -4.45 -0.21 1.41
C SER A 226 -3.39 0.54 2.22
N THR A 227 -2.13 0.22 1.97
CA THR A 227 -0.98 0.94 2.54
C THR A 227 -0.89 2.31 1.90
N ILE A 228 -0.87 3.37 2.70
CA ILE A 228 -0.56 4.74 2.23
C ILE A 228 0.83 5.12 2.73
N VAL A 229 1.67 5.64 1.85
CA VAL A 229 2.97 6.23 2.18
C VAL A 229 2.95 7.70 1.79
N LEU A 230 3.16 8.57 2.76
CA LEU A 230 3.25 10.01 2.59
C LEU A 230 4.70 10.41 2.34
N HIS A 231 4.93 11.26 1.34
CA HIS A 231 6.26 11.79 1.03
C HIS A 231 6.19 13.28 0.74
N TYR A 232 7.16 14.06 1.18
CA TYR A 232 7.25 15.48 0.84
C TYR A 232 8.10 15.68 -0.42
N GLY A 233 7.54 16.24 -1.50
CA GLY A 233 8.30 16.58 -2.70
C GLY A 233 8.67 15.35 -3.54
N CYS A 234 7.79 15.03 -4.48
CA CYS A 234 7.80 13.76 -5.20
C CYS A 234 8.61 13.75 -6.51
N GLY A 235 9.93 13.78 -6.38
CA GLY A 235 10.89 13.53 -7.48
C GLY A 235 11.63 12.19 -7.37
N LEU A 236 12.51 11.93 -8.34
CA LEU A 236 13.42 10.77 -8.40
C LEU A 236 14.87 11.25 -8.54
N GLY A 237 15.37 11.91 -7.51
CA GLY A 237 16.74 12.38 -7.39
C GLY A 237 17.73 11.28 -7.00
N THR A 238 19.01 11.61 -7.11
CA THR A 238 20.16 10.78 -6.73
C THR A 238 20.58 10.98 -5.27
N GLU A 239 19.99 11.96 -4.57
CA GLU A 239 20.27 12.22 -3.16
C GLU A 239 20.05 10.95 -2.34
N GLU A 240 21.10 10.53 -1.62
CA GLU A 240 21.03 9.42 -0.67
C GLU A 240 20.65 9.98 0.70
N ASP A 241 19.50 9.57 1.21
CA ASP A 241 19.08 9.91 2.57
C ASP A 241 19.34 8.71 3.49
N ASN A 242 20.23 8.87 4.47
CA ASN A 242 20.50 7.80 5.43
C ASN A 242 19.28 7.46 6.32
N ARG A 243 18.20 8.25 6.26
CA ARG A 243 16.92 8.04 6.96
C ARG A 243 15.86 7.36 6.11
N ILE A 244 16.21 6.59 5.07
CA ILE A 244 15.25 5.79 4.28
C ILE A 244 14.67 4.65 5.13
N ARG A 245 13.80 5.03 6.05
CA ARG A 245 12.91 4.16 6.80
C ARG A 245 11.52 4.73 6.64
N ILE A 246 10.55 3.85 6.65
CA ILE A 246 9.15 4.24 6.63
C ILE A 246 8.63 4.13 8.06
N GLU A 247 8.07 5.21 8.57
CA GLU A 247 7.54 5.31 9.93
C GLU A 247 6.01 5.47 9.92
N GLU A 248 5.35 5.06 11.00
CA GLU A 248 3.89 5.14 11.12
C GLU A 248 3.45 6.56 11.47
N THR A 249 2.40 7.07 10.82
CA THR A 249 1.84 8.40 11.13
C THR A 249 1.20 8.47 12.52
N ALA A 250 0.85 7.33 13.10
CA ALA A 250 0.33 7.24 14.46
C ALA A 250 1.43 7.39 15.54
N GLY A 251 2.71 7.29 15.16
CA GLY A 251 3.84 7.46 16.07
C GLY A 251 4.18 8.93 16.34
N GLY A 252 4.87 9.19 17.46
CA GLY A 252 5.27 10.56 17.86
C GLY A 252 6.30 11.21 16.93
N ASP A 253 7.00 10.44 16.10
CA ASP A 253 7.97 10.98 15.15
C ASP A 253 7.29 11.67 13.96
N PHE A 254 6.03 11.34 13.67
CA PHE A 254 5.26 12.03 12.65
C PHE A 254 5.10 13.52 12.97
N GLU A 255 4.92 13.88 14.24
CA GLU A 255 4.74 15.28 14.67
C GLU A 255 6.00 16.14 14.51
N LYS A 256 7.17 15.49 14.42
CA LYS A 256 8.46 16.14 14.16
C LYS A 256 8.79 16.18 12.67
N SER A 257 8.04 15.45 11.84
CA SER A 257 8.32 15.31 10.42
C SER A 257 8.09 16.62 9.67
N ARG A 258 8.88 16.82 8.60
CA ARG A 258 8.69 17.91 7.64
C ARG A 258 7.26 17.98 7.11
N ILE A 259 6.62 16.84 6.88
CA ILE A 259 5.22 16.76 6.42
C ILE A 259 4.27 17.39 7.43
N TYR A 260 4.39 17.03 8.71
CA TYR A 260 3.50 17.54 9.76
C TYR A 260 3.68 19.03 9.98
N VAL A 261 4.94 19.48 10.13
CA VAL A 261 5.26 20.89 10.34
C VAL A 261 4.77 21.73 9.17
N ASN A 262 5.11 21.35 7.93
CA ASN A 262 4.68 22.09 6.75
C ASN A 262 3.16 22.07 6.58
N LEU A 263 2.47 20.96 6.80
CA LEU A 263 1.01 20.93 6.67
C LEU A 263 0.33 21.80 7.74
N LYS A 264 0.84 21.82 8.97
CA LYS A 264 0.31 22.66 10.05
C LYS A 264 0.49 24.15 9.74
N GLU A 265 1.70 24.53 9.34
CA GLU A 265 2.13 25.93 9.14
C GLU A 265 1.83 26.48 7.75
N SER A 266 1.47 25.62 6.80
CA SER A 266 1.21 26.02 5.41
C SER A 266 0.23 27.17 5.30
N GLN A 267 0.60 28.22 4.58
CA GLN A 267 -0.31 29.28 4.17
C GLN A 267 -0.84 29.08 2.74
N THR A 268 -0.81 27.84 2.24
CA THR A 268 -1.18 27.53 0.86
C THR A 268 -2.61 27.96 0.52
N VAL A 269 -2.74 28.53 -0.68
CA VAL A 269 -4.01 28.91 -1.29
C VAL A 269 -4.75 27.62 -1.68
N GLY A 270 -5.51 27.04 -0.75
CA GLY A 270 -6.24 25.81 -1.05
C GLY A 270 -6.90 25.12 0.14
N MET A 271 -6.40 25.35 1.35
CA MET A 271 -7.01 24.83 2.58
C MET A 271 -6.90 25.82 3.75
N THR A 272 -8.01 25.96 4.47
CA THR A 272 -8.07 26.67 5.76
C THR A 272 -7.30 25.90 6.85
N PRO A 273 -6.91 26.56 7.96
CA PRO A 273 -6.26 25.89 9.09
C PRO A 273 -7.05 24.68 9.63
N ASP A 274 -8.37 24.80 9.71
CA ASP A 274 -9.26 23.71 10.18
C ASP A 274 -9.26 22.53 9.23
N GLU A 275 -9.26 22.76 7.91
CA GLU A 275 -9.18 21.68 6.93
C GLU A 275 -7.82 20.97 7.00
N ARG A 276 -6.72 21.69 7.21
CA ARG A 276 -5.38 21.08 7.36
C ARG A 276 -5.30 20.23 8.63
N SER A 277 -5.88 20.72 9.72
CA SER A 277 -6.03 19.95 10.97
C SER A 277 -6.84 18.66 10.74
N LYS A 278 -7.96 18.74 10.01
CA LYS A 278 -8.75 17.56 9.63
C LYS A 278 -7.98 16.57 8.76
N LEU A 279 -7.15 17.04 7.82
CA LEU A 279 -6.29 16.17 7.01
C LEU A 279 -5.22 15.49 7.86
N LEU A 280 -4.58 16.21 8.79
CA LEU A 280 -3.64 15.63 9.74
C LEU A 280 -4.30 14.54 10.58
N ASP A 281 -5.49 14.81 11.10
CA ASP A 281 -6.30 13.84 11.84
C ASP A 281 -6.63 12.60 11.00
N MET A 282 -7.00 12.81 9.73
CA MET A 282 -7.32 11.75 8.79
C MET A 282 -6.12 10.82 8.59
N VAL A 283 -4.92 11.37 8.32
CA VAL A 283 -3.72 10.55 8.10
C VAL A 283 -3.17 9.90 9.37
N LYS A 284 -3.35 10.52 10.54
CA LYS A 284 -2.96 9.93 11.83
C LYS A 284 -3.84 8.77 12.24
N LYS A 285 -5.16 8.91 12.04
CA LYS A 285 -6.15 7.89 12.48
C LYS A 285 -6.27 6.73 11.50
N ARG A 286 -5.94 6.93 10.23
CA ARG A 286 -6.06 5.90 9.20
C ARG A 286 -4.99 4.82 9.40
N ALA A 287 -5.43 3.58 9.59
CA ALA A 287 -4.55 2.43 9.71
C ALA A 287 -3.67 2.22 8.46
N LYS A 288 -2.47 1.64 8.65
CA LYS A 288 -1.48 1.38 7.59
C LYS A 288 -1.11 2.63 6.79
N THR A 289 -1.05 3.77 7.48
CA THR A 289 -0.57 5.02 6.93
C THR A 289 0.82 5.27 7.49
N TYR A 290 1.74 5.55 6.59
CA TYR A 290 3.14 5.72 6.89
C TYR A 290 3.68 6.98 6.23
N PHE A 291 4.86 7.42 6.63
CA PHE A 291 5.56 8.52 6.00
C PHE A 291 7.05 8.24 5.88
N VAL A 292 7.71 8.95 4.97
CA VAL A 292 9.17 8.96 4.87
C VAL A 292 9.68 10.21 5.61
N PRO A 293 10.48 10.07 6.68
CA PRO A 293 11.11 11.17 7.40
C PRO A 293 12.31 11.69 6.60
N SER A 294 12.06 12.22 5.41
CA SER A 294 13.09 12.85 4.58
C SER A 294 12.99 14.37 4.69
N ASP A 295 14.14 14.99 4.91
CA ASP A 295 14.29 16.44 4.81
C ASP A 295 14.62 16.86 3.36
N THR A 296 14.88 15.89 2.47
CA THR A 296 15.32 16.10 1.10
C THR A 296 14.17 15.85 0.11
N VAL A 297 14.03 16.75 -0.86
CA VAL A 297 13.06 16.61 -1.96
C VAL A 297 13.62 15.64 -3.00
N GLY A 298 12.73 14.88 -3.66
CA GLY A 298 13.16 13.98 -4.73
C GLY A 298 13.57 12.59 -4.27
N THR A 299 13.35 12.25 -3.01
CA THR A 299 13.68 10.93 -2.44
C THR A 299 12.50 9.94 -2.48
N THR A 300 11.46 10.20 -3.27
CA THR A 300 10.24 9.36 -3.32
C THR A 300 10.47 7.94 -3.79
N TRP A 301 11.59 7.69 -4.45
CA TRP A 301 12.08 6.35 -4.69
C TRP A 301 12.16 5.49 -3.40
N ALA A 302 12.41 6.11 -2.23
CA ALA A 302 12.36 5.46 -0.92
C ALA A 302 10.97 4.89 -0.62
N ALA A 303 9.91 5.67 -0.88
CA ALA A 303 8.53 5.26 -0.71
C ALA A 303 8.15 4.14 -1.69
N LEU A 304 8.53 4.29 -2.98
CA LEU A 304 8.21 3.32 -4.04
C LEU A 304 8.94 1.97 -3.86
N MET A 305 10.15 2.00 -3.28
CA MET A 305 10.97 0.80 -3.11
C MET A 305 10.93 0.22 -1.69
N ALA A 306 10.19 0.82 -0.77
CA ALA A 306 10.12 0.36 0.61
C ALA A 306 9.57 -1.06 0.77
N GLU A 307 9.87 -1.65 1.93
CA GLU A 307 9.39 -2.98 2.28
C GLU A 307 7.86 -3.02 2.47
N ARG A 308 7.28 -1.96 3.03
CA ARG A 308 5.83 -1.86 3.29
C ARG A 308 4.97 -1.91 2.02
N VAL A 309 5.56 -1.63 0.85
CA VAL A 309 4.90 -1.68 -0.45
C VAL A 309 5.34 -2.89 -1.27
N LYS A 310 6.06 -3.87 -0.72
CA LYS A 310 6.60 -5.00 -1.50
C LYS A 310 5.54 -6.03 -1.94
N ASP A 311 4.50 -6.23 -1.12
CA ASP A 311 3.54 -7.36 -1.26
C ASP A 311 2.24 -6.97 -1.99
N VAL A 312 2.25 -5.83 -2.69
CA VAL A 312 1.10 -5.32 -3.47
C VAL A 312 1.28 -5.62 -4.96
N ASP A 313 0.18 -5.71 -5.70
CA ASP A 313 0.22 -5.95 -7.15
C ASP A 313 0.40 -4.65 -7.93
N ALA A 314 -0.02 -3.52 -7.34
CA ALA A 314 0.14 -2.21 -7.93
C ALA A 314 0.46 -1.15 -6.89
N VAL A 315 1.20 -0.13 -7.35
CA VAL A 315 1.46 1.11 -6.64
C VAL A 315 0.78 2.23 -7.41
N TYR A 316 -0.02 3.04 -6.71
CA TYR A 316 -0.60 4.26 -7.24
C TYR A 316 0.14 5.47 -6.65
N TRP A 317 0.71 6.30 -7.50
CA TRP A 317 1.52 7.45 -7.12
C TRP A 317 0.86 8.74 -7.59
N PHE A 318 0.45 9.56 -6.62
CA PHE A 318 -0.20 10.84 -6.85
C PHE A 318 0.75 11.99 -6.46
N SER A 319 1.09 12.83 -7.43
CA SER A 319 2.01 13.96 -7.26
C SER A 319 1.74 15.02 -8.32
N ASP A 320 2.31 16.20 -8.14
CA ASP A 320 2.44 17.18 -9.20
C ASP A 320 3.62 16.84 -10.17
N PHE A 321 4.61 16.04 -9.79
CA PHE A 321 5.77 15.68 -10.65
C PHE A 321 6.59 16.89 -11.15
N ALA A 322 6.53 18.01 -10.42
CA ALA A 322 7.33 19.20 -10.74
C ALA A 322 8.81 19.01 -10.37
N ASP A 323 9.10 18.10 -9.44
CA ASP A 323 10.44 17.85 -8.95
C ASP A 323 11.32 17.05 -9.94
N PRO A 324 12.66 17.22 -9.89
CA PRO A 324 13.58 16.54 -10.80
C PRO A 324 13.49 15.01 -10.75
N ILE A 325 13.65 14.38 -11.92
CA ILE A 325 13.79 12.93 -12.08
C ILE A 325 15.07 12.61 -12.85
N THR A 326 15.80 11.60 -12.39
CA THR A 326 17.08 11.18 -12.95
C THR A 326 16.97 9.81 -13.61
N ASP A 327 17.69 9.59 -14.71
CA ASP A 327 17.66 8.32 -15.47
C ASP A 327 18.09 7.13 -14.62
N GLU A 328 19.09 7.33 -13.77
CA GLU A 328 19.59 6.32 -12.86
C GLU A 328 18.48 5.84 -11.93
N ARG A 329 17.78 6.78 -11.27
CA ARG A 329 16.76 6.43 -10.30
C ARG A 329 15.50 5.88 -10.97
N ILE A 330 15.15 6.36 -12.16
CA ILE A 330 14.10 5.78 -13.00
C ILE A 330 14.39 4.30 -13.29
N LYS A 331 15.62 3.98 -13.72
CA LYS A 331 16.04 2.60 -14.00
C LYS A 331 15.99 1.72 -12.76
N ASP A 332 16.41 2.23 -11.60
CA ASP A 332 16.36 1.47 -10.35
C ASP A 332 14.93 1.17 -9.91
N VAL A 333 14.05 2.18 -9.93
CA VAL A 333 12.63 2.00 -9.61
C VAL A 333 11.98 1.02 -10.59
N ALA A 334 12.21 1.18 -11.90
CA ALA A 334 11.69 0.27 -12.92
C ALA A 334 12.18 -1.18 -12.71
N ARG A 335 13.47 -1.36 -12.43
CA ARG A 335 14.06 -2.68 -12.12
C ARG A 335 13.40 -3.31 -10.90
N LYS A 336 13.18 -2.53 -9.84
CA LYS A 336 12.58 -3.00 -8.59
C LYS A 336 11.12 -3.39 -8.77
N LEU A 337 10.32 -2.56 -9.43
CA LEU A 337 8.91 -2.84 -9.72
C LEU A 337 8.77 -4.10 -10.59
N LYS A 338 9.60 -4.23 -11.62
CA LYS A 338 9.64 -5.42 -12.48
C LYS A 338 9.99 -6.69 -11.69
N ALA A 339 11.01 -6.62 -10.83
CA ALA A 339 11.39 -7.76 -9.98
C ALA A 339 10.26 -8.19 -9.02
N ARG A 340 9.46 -7.24 -8.55
CA ARG A 340 8.30 -7.48 -7.68
C ARG A 340 6.99 -7.76 -8.44
N ARG A 341 7.01 -7.73 -9.77
CA ARG A 341 5.82 -7.85 -10.65
C ARG A 341 4.72 -6.83 -10.33
N GLN A 342 5.13 -5.60 -9.99
CA GLN A 342 4.24 -4.52 -9.59
C GLN A 342 3.95 -3.60 -10.77
N LYS A 343 2.68 -3.23 -10.94
CA LYS A 343 2.25 -2.20 -11.89
C LYS A 343 2.36 -0.82 -11.22
N LEU A 344 2.86 0.17 -11.93
CA LEU A 344 2.87 1.56 -11.45
C LEU A 344 1.79 2.37 -12.15
N TYR A 345 0.85 2.92 -11.38
CA TYR A 345 -0.10 3.91 -11.84
C TYR A 345 0.35 5.27 -11.34
N ILE A 346 0.39 6.27 -12.22
CA ILE A 346 0.70 7.65 -11.83
C ILE A 346 -0.49 8.55 -12.13
N GLN A 347 -0.74 9.53 -11.28
CA GLN A 347 -1.75 10.55 -11.51
C GLN A 347 -1.15 11.93 -11.24
N PRO A 348 -0.94 12.74 -12.28
CA PRO A 348 -0.55 14.14 -12.10
C PRO A 348 -1.72 14.94 -11.52
N SER A 349 -1.43 15.92 -10.67
CA SER A 349 -2.45 16.82 -10.10
C SER A 349 -3.10 17.74 -11.13
N ASN A 350 -2.37 18.07 -12.22
CA ASN A 350 -2.89 18.80 -13.35
C ASN A 350 -2.95 17.92 -14.60
N PRO A 351 -4.15 17.69 -15.19
CA PRO A 351 -4.28 16.88 -16.41
C PRO A 351 -3.53 17.48 -17.61
N GLU A 352 -3.28 18.78 -17.66
CA GLU A 352 -2.55 19.46 -18.74
C GLU A 352 -1.07 19.06 -18.80
N TRP A 353 -0.50 18.56 -17.70
CA TRP A 353 0.90 18.13 -17.62
C TRP A 353 1.15 16.77 -18.29
N ARG A 354 0.25 16.37 -19.19
CA ARG A 354 0.38 15.22 -20.09
C ARG A 354 0.41 15.64 -21.57
N ILE A 355 0.13 16.92 -21.85
CA ILE A 355 0.09 17.46 -23.20
C ILE A 355 1.52 17.82 -23.62
N ALA A 356 1.98 17.23 -24.73
CA ALA A 356 3.30 17.50 -25.29
C ALA A 356 3.46 19.01 -25.59
N GLY A 357 4.60 19.58 -25.20
CA GLY A 357 4.90 21.02 -25.34
C GLY A 357 4.79 21.83 -24.05
N ASN A 358 4.21 21.28 -22.98
CA ASN A 358 4.32 21.88 -21.65
C ASN A 358 5.66 21.47 -21.00
N ALA A 359 6.43 22.44 -20.50
CA ALA A 359 7.71 22.19 -19.84
C ALA A 359 7.58 21.24 -18.63
N MET A 360 6.45 21.27 -17.93
CA MET A 360 6.16 20.39 -16.78
C MET A 360 5.66 19.00 -17.19
N ALA A 361 5.29 18.80 -18.46
CA ALA A 361 4.82 17.50 -18.95
C ALA A 361 5.96 16.52 -19.28
N ALA A 362 7.20 17.01 -19.37
CA ALA A 362 8.36 16.19 -19.70
C ALA A 362 8.59 15.07 -18.68
N ASN A 363 8.44 15.36 -17.39
CA ASN A 363 8.63 14.38 -16.32
C ASN A 363 7.59 13.25 -16.39
N VAL A 364 6.32 13.61 -16.58
CA VAL A 364 5.22 12.66 -16.69
C VAL A 364 5.38 11.78 -17.94
N ALA A 365 5.75 12.37 -19.08
CA ALA A 365 6.01 11.63 -20.32
C ALA A 365 7.15 10.62 -20.15
N LYS A 366 8.25 11.04 -19.52
CA LYS A 366 9.40 10.18 -19.26
C LYS A 366 9.08 9.03 -18.31
N LEU A 367 8.42 9.31 -17.19
CA LEU A 367 7.95 8.26 -16.27
C LEU A 367 6.98 7.29 -16.96
N LYS A 368 6.11 7.82 -17.83
CA LYS A 368 5.17 7.03 -18.60
C LYS A 368 5.90 6.00 -19.48
N GLU A 369 6.87 6.47 -20.26
CA GLU A 369 7.60 5.66 -21.23
C GLU A 369 8.57 4.67 -20.56
N GLU A 370 9.28 5.09 -19.52
CA GLU A 370 10.34 4.29 -18.92
C GLU A 370 9.89 3.36 -17.78
N ILE A 371 8.78 3.67 -17.09
CA ILE A 371 8.34 2.89 -15.91
C ILE A 371 6.89 2.42 -16.03
N VAL A 372 5.95 3.33 -16.26
CA VAL A 372 4.50 3.04 -16.17
C VAL A 372 4.07 2.03 -17.23
N VAL A 373 4.36 2.30 -18.51
CA VAL A 373 3.99 1.38 -19.61
C VAL A 373 4.75 0.05 -19.49
N PRO A 374 6.08 0.01 -19.26
CA PRO A 374 6.80 -1.25 -19.08
C PRO A 374 6.35 -2.08 -17.88
N SER A 375 5.86 -1.45 -16.81
CA SER A 375 5.30 -2.15 -15.65
C SER A 375 3.87 -2.66 -15.86
N GLY A 376 3.20 -2.28 -16.96
CA GLY A 376 1.81 -2.63 -17.25
C GLY A 376 0.78 -1.75 -16.52
N GLY A 377 1.21 -0.62 -15.98
CA GLY A 377 0.35 0.39 -15.37
C GLY A 377 -0.13 1.44 -16.36
N LYS A 378 -0.76 2.50 -15.85
CA LYS A 378 -1.35 3.59 -16.65
C LYS A 378 -1.21 4.94 -15.97
N VAL A 379 -1.18 5.99 -16.78
CA VAL A 379 -1.37 7.36 -16.31
C VAL A 379 -2.87 7.58 -16.15
N ILE A 380 -3.32 7.90 -14.94
CA ILE A 380 -4.74 8.15 -14.64
C ILE A 380 -5.07 9.59 -15.00
N ASP A 381 -6.15 9.76 -15.76
CA ASP A 381 -6.61 11.05 -16.28
C ASP A 381 -7.85 11.52 -15.52
N VAL A 382 -7.64 12.43 -14.57
CA VAL A 382 -8.70 12.99 -13.73
C VAL A 382 -8.41 14.44 -13.48
N ASP A 383 -9.37 15.31 -13.80
CA ASP A 383 -9.33 16.70 -13.37
C ASP A 383 -9.89 16.82 -11.95
N LEU A 384 -8.98 16.81 -10.97
CA LEU A 384 -9.35 16.92 -9.56
C LEU A 384 -9.77 18.34 -9.17
N LYS A 385 -9.38 19.37 -9.93
CA LYS A 385 -9.84 20.74 -9.65
C LYS A 385 -11.33 20.81 -9.89
N LYS A 386 -11.78 20.31 -11.04
CA LYS A 386 -13.20 20.22 -11.38
C LYS A 386 -14.00 19.42 -10.34
N GLN A 387 -13.49 18.25 -9.92
CA GLN A 387 -14.16 17.46 -8.88
C GLN A 387 -14.20 18.15 -7.51
N SER A 388 -13.15 18.89 -7.15
CA SER A 388 -13.10 19.63 -5.90
C SER A 388 -14.06 20.81 -5.86
N GLU A 389 -14.28 21.47 -7.02
CA GLU A 389 -15.22 22.57 -7.17
C GLU A 389 -16.67 22.09 -7.18
N GLU A 390 -16.96 21.01 -7.90
CA GLU A 390 -18.27 20.34 -7.89
C GLU A 390 -18.67 19.90 -6.47
N ALA A 391 -17.74 19.26 -5.74
CA ALA A 391 -17.97 18.84 -4.35
C ALA A 391 -18.20 20.01 -3.38
N LYS A 392 -17.61 21.19 -3.65
CA LYS A 392 -17.86 22.43 -2.87
C LYS A 392 -19.19 23.08 -3.24
N SER A 393 -19.65 22.94 -4.48
CA SER A 393 -20.93 23.49 -4.95
C SER A 393 -22.13 22.72 -4.37
N ASP A 394 -22.01 21.41 -4.22
CA ASP A 394 -23.04 20.55 -3.62
C ASP A 394 -23.19 20.72 -2.09
N GLN A 395 -22.23 21.39 -1.45
CA GLN A 395 -22.27 21.73 -0.03
C GLN A 395 -22.88 23.11 0.28
N LYS A 396 -23.30 23.88 -0.74
CA LYS A 396 -24.12 25.06 -0.47
C LYS A 396 -25.49 24.60 0.02
N PRO A 397 -25.92 24.96 1.25
CA PRO A 397 -27.28 24.67 1.68
C PRO A 397 -28.23 25.39 0.71
N GLY A 398 -29.20 24.64 0.20
CA GLY A 398 -30.33 25.22 -0.50
C GLY A 398 -30.96 26.26 0.41
N ASP A 399 -30.83 27.52 0.03
CA ASP A 399 -31.56 28.61 0.64
C ASP A 399 -33.04 28.39 0.30
N SER A 400 -33.71 27.74 1.24
CA SER A 400 -35.15 27.61 1.28
C SER A 400 -35.72 29.01 1.44
N SER A 401 -36.20 29.56 0.32
CA SER A 401 -37.33 30.48 0.31
C SER A 401 -38.39 30.08 1.36
N MET A 402 -38.98 31.10 2.02
CA MET A 402 -40.20 31.12 2.85
C MET A 402 -39.98 31.46 4.34
N LYS A 403 -40.05 32.75 4.66
CA LYS A 403 -41.21 33.35 5.35
C LYS A 403 -41.23 34.85 5.23
#